data_AF-C6HLX2-F1
#
_entry.id   AF-C6HLX2-F1
#
_cell.length_a   1.000
_cell.length_b   1.000
_cell.length_c   1.000
_cell.angle_alpha   90.00
_cell.angle_beta   90.00
_cell.angle_gamma   90.00
#
_symmetry.space_group_name_H-M   'P 1'
#
loop_
_entity.id
_entity.type
_entity.pdbx_description
1 polymer ?
#
loop_
_entity_poly.entity_id
_entity_poly.type
_entity_poly.pdbx_seq_one_letter_code
_entity_poly.pdbx_strand_id
1 'polypeptide(L)'
;MAKLAPSVTRQNAAVCGPQWVKIAKDVSVSRRRVSPQSRPFLLQAIHAVTTFSTQERLVQVEELKRLLFTSALLKVQSNIDLLLGLLTYLAWSSDAFLGRADLVSRLMMLAISLVYDLRLFKSSSIDVEVMMSMTQGWAEESPRNLDDETPYGILERQRAVLACFILSSNVSSHLGRQDAIRWTPQMDEALRVITMDNSCPTDKLFVAQVQLQLLKQKAESRPDRQVVTLAKNLVDYIPHKSADASPGETPRVHL
;
A
#
# COMPACT_ATOMS: atom_id res chain seq x y z
N MET A 1 -9.79 44.86 18.02
CA MET A 1 -9.66 44.56 16.58
C MET A 1 -9.47 43.05 16.42
N ALA A 2 -10.41 42.41 15.73
CA ALA A 2 -10.60 40.97 15.71
C ALA A 2 -9.54 40.23 14.87
N LYS A 3 -9.05 39.11 15.41
CA LYS A 3 -8.18 38.13 14.75
C LYS A 3 -8.94 37.49 13.57
N LEU A 4 -8.40 37.61 12.36
CA LEU A 4 -8.79 36.77 11.23
C LEU A 4 -8.33 35.32 11.51
N ALA A 5 -9.29 34.40 11.55
CA ALA A 5 -9.04 32.96 11.52
C ALA A 5 -8.70 32.52 10.08
N PRO A 6 -7.77 31.56 9.87
CA PRO A 6 -7.53 31.00 8.55
C PRO A 6 -8.71 30.13 8.14
N SER A 7 -9.24 30.41 6.96
CA SER A 7 -10.32 29.66 6.30
C SER A 7 -9.91 28.20 6.09
N VAL A 8 -10.58 27.29 6.81
CA VAL A 8 -10.50 25.85 6.56
C VAL A 8 -11.11 25.58 5.19
N THR A 9 -10.26 25.25 4.23
CA THR A 9 -10.66 24.78 2.90
C THR A 9 -11.50 23.52 3.08
N ARG A 10 -12.81 23.61 2.80
CA ARG A 10 -13.72 22.46 2.77
C ARG A 10 -13.26 21.51 1.67
N GLN A 11 -12.62 20.40 2.08
CA GLN A 11 -12.42 19.26 1.18
C GLN A 11 -13.78 18.64 0.91
N ASN A 12 -14.30 18.79 -0.31
CA ASN A 12 -15.48 18.06 -0.79
C ASN A 12 -15.12 16.56 -0.89
N ALA A 13 -15.22 15.84 0.23
CA ALA A 13 -14.90 14.41 0.36
C ALA A 13 -15.94 13.47 -0.30
N ALA A 14 -17.01 14.01 -0.90
CA ALA A 14 -18.16 13.25 -1.35
C ALA A 14 -18.01 12.54 -2.72
N VAL A 15 -16.93 12.78 -3.49
CA VAL A 15 -16.94 12.40 -4.92
C VAL A 15 -16.13 11.16 -5.29
N CYS A 16 -15.20 10.67 -4.47
CA CYS A 16 -14.17 9.78 -5.01
C CYS A 16 -13.95 8.47 -4.27
N GLY A 17 -14.97 7.83 -3.68
CA GLY A 17 -14.92 6.52 -2.98
C GLY A 17 -13.91 5.54 -3.61
N PRO A 18 -13.18 4.70 -2.84
CA PRO A 18 -12.11 3.85 -3.39
C PRO A 18 -12.67 3.05 -4.56
N GLN A 19 -12.25 3.39 -5.78
CA GLN A 19 -12.93 2.94 -7.01
C GLN A 19 -12.83 1.43 -7.21
N TRP A 20 -11.90 0.78 -6.51
CA TRP A 20 -11.71 -0.68 -6.47
C TRP A 20 -12.58 -1.40 -5.44
N VAL A 21 -13.30 -0.70 -4.57
CA VAL A 21 -14.21 -1.31 -3.59
C VAL A 21 -15.64 -1.22 -4.11
N LYS A 22 -16.21 -2.38 -4.48
CA LYS A 22 -17.62 -2.48 -4.84
C LYS A 22 -18.46 -2.40 -3.56
N ILE A 23 -18.95 -1.21 -3.24
CA ILE A 23 -19.99 -1.04 -2.20
C ILE A 23 -21.32 -1.43 -2.86
N ALA A 24 -21.96 -2.51 -2.37
CA ALA A 24 -23.29 -2.89 -2.81
C ALA A 24 -24.26 -1.71 -2.61
N LYS A 25 -24.99 -1.34 -3.68
CA LYS A 25 -25.73 -0.07 -3.78
C LYS A 25 -26.95 0.08 -2.87
N ASP A 26 -27.23 -0.84 -1.95
CA ASP A 26 -28.35 -0.70 -1.01
C ASP A 26 -27.95 -1.14 0.40
N VAL A 27 -27.33 -0.20 1.14
CA VAL A 27 -27.36 -0.19 2.61
C VAL A 27 -28.17 1.03 3.05
N SER A 28 -29.38 1.12 2.51
CA SER A 28 -30.39 2.07 2.93
C SER A 28 -31.06 1.53 4.19
N VAL A 29 -30.67 2.07 5.34
CA VAL A 29 -31.45 2.15 6.60
C VAL A 29 -32.43 0.98 6.82
N SER A 30 -31.91 -0.15 7.26
CA SER A 30 -32.74 -1.18 7.91
C SER A 30 -31.83 -2.03 8.78
N ARG A 31 -32.08 -1.98 10.09
CA ARG A 31 -31.54 -2.86 11.12
C ARG A 31 -31.80 -4.33 10.71
N ARG A 32 -30.87 -4.93 9.98
CA ARG A 32 -30.95 -6.35 9.56
C ARG A 32 -29.64 -7.04 9.90
N ARG A 33 -29.82 -8.21 10.53
CA ARG A 33 -28.82 -9.21 10.93
C ARG A 33 -27.56 -9.17 10.04
N VAL A 34 -26.44 -8.91 10.70
CA VAL A 34 -25.08 -9.17 10.20
C VAL A 34 -25.05 -10.60 9.67
N SER A 35 -24.93 -10.77 8.35
CA SER A 35 -24.69 -12.10 7.77
C SER A 35 -23.28 -12.56 8.16
N PRO A 36 -23.00 -13.87 8.25
CA PRO A 36 -21.66 -14.38 8.55
C PRO A 36 -20.57 -13.99 7.52
N GLN A 37 -20.96 -13.40 6.39
CA GLN A 37 -20.07 -12.78 5.39
C GLN A 37 -19.85 -11.27 5.61
N SER A 38 -20.25 -10.73 6.76
CA SER A 38 -19.97 -9.35 7.09
C SER A 38 -18.47 -9.12 7.07
N ARG A 39 -18.06 -8.02 6.43
CA ARG A 39 -16.68 -7.54 6.37
C ARG A 39 -16.52 -6.43 7.40
N PRO A 40 -16.45 -6.76 8.70
CA PRO A 40 -16.52 -5.77 9.75
C PRO A 40 -15.38 -4.76 9.65
N PHE A 41 -14.19 -5.20 9.21
CA PHE A 41 -13.03 -4.34 9.17
C PHE A 41 -13.09 -3.37 8.00
N LEU A 42 -13.39 -3.85 6.78
CA LEU A 42 -13.58 -2.98 5.61
C LEU A 42 -14.73 -1.99 5.83
N LEU A 43 -15.86 -2.45 6.38
CA LEU A 43 -17.00 -1.57 6.67
C LEU A 43 -16.64 -0.49 7.68
N GLN A 44 -15.89 -0.83 8.73
CA GLN A 44 -15.42 0.13 9.71
C GLN A 44 -14.42 1.13 9.08
N ALA A 45 -13.54 0.67 8.19
CA ALA A 45 -12.64 1.54 7.46
C ALA A 45 -13.41 2.53 6.56
N ILE A 46 -14.41 2.03 5.82
CA ILE A 46 -15.29 2.87 4.98
C ILE A 46 -16.02 3.90 5.85
N HIS A 47 -16.60 3.48 6.98
CA HIS A 47 -17.29 4.38 7.89
C HIS A 47 -16.35 5.46 8.44
N ALA A 48 -15.14 5.08 8.84
CA ALA A 48 -14.13 6.01 9.35
C ALA A 48 -13.72 7.05 8.29
N VAL A 49 -13.57 6.67 7.02
CA VAL A 49 -13.14 7.60 5.96
C VAL A 49 -14.27 8.45 5.37
N THR A 50 -15.53 7.99 5.49
CA THR A 50 -16.72 8.71 4.99
C THR A 50 -17.40 9.60 6.02
N THR A 51 -17.03 9.49 7.31
CA THR A 51 -17.56 10.35 8.37
C THR A 51 -17.14 11.81 8.18
N PHE A 52 -18.12 12.72 8.06
CA PHE A 52 -17.90 14.14 7.80
C PHE A 52 -17.42 14.92 9.03
N SER A 53 -17.85 14.52 10.24
CA SER A 53 -17.43 15.16 11.49
C SER A 53 -15.97 14.82 11.78
N THR A 54 -15.11 15.84 11.85
CA THR A 54 -13.68 15.63 12.10
C THR A 54 -13.42 14.96 13.45
N GLN A 55 -14.12 15.38 14.50
CA GLN A 55 -13.94 14.81 15.84
C GLN A 55 -14.36 13.34 15.88
N GLU A 56 -15.49 13.02 15.28
CA GLU A 56 -16.01 11.65 15.24
C GLU A 56 -15.11 10.75 14.37
N ARG A 57 -14.69 11.25 13.21
CA ARG A 57 -13.74 10.58 12.33
C ARG A 57 -12.44 10.22 13.06
N LEU A 58 -11.88 11.14 13.86
CA LEU A 58 -10.64 10.87 14.60
C LEU A 58 -10.82 9.71 15.58
N VAL A 59 -11.92 9.68 16.34
CA VAL A 59 -12.22 8.58 17.27
C VAL A 59 -12.36 7.25 16.51
N GLN A 60 -13.09 7.24 15.40
CA GLN A 60 -13.27 6.04 14.58
C GLN A 60 -11.97 5.55 13.95
N VAL A 61 -11.10 6.47 13.50
CA VAL A 61 -9.79 6.13 12.94
C VAL A 61 -8.87 5.53 13.99
N GLU A 62 -8.83 6.07 15.21
CA GLU A 62 -8.01 5.50 16.28
C GLU A 62 -8.51 4.12 16.71
N GLU A 63 -9.83 3.91 16.75
CA GLU A 63 -10.41 2.58 17.00
C GLU A 63 -10.09 1.59 15.86
N LEU A 64 -10.17 2.05 14.60
CA LEU A 64 -9.78 1.24 13.44
C LEU A 64 -8.31 0.81 13.52
N LYS A 65 -7.40 1.72 13.88
CA LYS A 65 -5.98 1.42 14.08
C LYS A 65 -5.77 0.41 15.20
N ARG A 66 -6.47 0.57 16.33
CA ARG A 66 -6.39 -0.37 17.46
C ARG A 66 -6.80 -1.78 17.04
N LEU A 67 -7.91 -1.90 16.32
CA LEU A 67 -8.37 -3.20 15.79
C LEU A 67 -7.41 -3.77 14.75
N LEU A 68 -6.87 -2.93 13.87
CA LEU A 68 -5.88 -3.34 12.89
C LEU A 68 -4.65 -3.94 13.56
N PHE A 69 -4.03 -3.22 14.50
CA PHE A 69 -2.83 -3.69 15.19
C PHE A 69 -3.11 -4.95 16.01
N THR A 70 -4.27 -5.01 16.67
CA THR A 70 -4.67 -6.21 17.41
C THR A 70 -4.80 -7.41 16.48
N SER A 71 -5.49 -7.27 15.35
CA SER A 71 -5.74 -8.38 14.43
C SER A 71 -4.47 -8.79 13.67
N ALA A 72 -3.74 -7.82 13.12
CA ALA A 72 -2.60 -8.08 12.25
C ALA A 72 -1.32 -8.46 13.03
N LEU A 73 -1.04 -7.79 14.15
CA LEU A 73 0.24 -7.95 14.86
C LEU A 73 0.13 -8.86 16.09
N LEU A 74 -0.95 -8.75 16.87
CA LEU A 74 -1.12 -9.57 18.07
C LEU A 74 -1.70 -10.95 17.74
N LYS A 75 -2.73 -10.99 16.89
CA LYS A 75 -3.39 -12.24 16.48
C LYS A 75 -2.83 -12.84 15.20
N VAL A 76 -1.92 -12.14 14.51
CA VAL A 76 -1.27 -12.58 13.27
C VAL A 76 -2.28 -13.05 12.22
N GLN A 77 -3.41 -12.33 12.10
CA GLN A 77 -4.45 -12.65 11.13
C GLN A 77 -4.14 -11.99 9.79
N SER A 78 -4.19 -12.80 8.74
CA SER A 78 -4.05 -12.34 7.35
C SER A 78 -5.27 -12.78 6.56
N ASN A 79 -6.25 -11.88 6.41
CA ASN A 79 -7.49 -12.10 5.66
C ASN A 79 -7.77 -10.93 4.70
N ILE A 80 -8.59 -11.17 3.66
CA ILE A 80 -8.86 -10.18 2.61
C ILE A 80 -9.60 -8.95 3.15
N ASP A 81 -10.48 -9.11 4.16
CA ASP A 81 -11.20 -8.01 4.80
C ASP A 81 -10.24 -7.01 5.47
N LEU A 82 -9.27 -7.54 6.22
CA LEU A 82 -8.22 -6.75 6.88
C LEU A 82 -7.37 -5.98 5.88
N LEU A 83 -6.95 -6.64 4.79
CA LEU A 83 -6.18 -6.01 3.72
C LEU A 83 -7.00 -4.90 3.04
N LEU A 84 -8.25 -5.16 2.66
CA LEU A 84 -9.10 -4.17 2.00
C LEU A 84 -9.38 -2.96 2.89
N GLY A 85 -9.66 -3.18 4.18
CA GLY A 85 -9.85 -2.06 5.12
C GLY A 85 -8.57 -1.26 5.32
N LEU A 86 -7.39 -1.90 5.34
CA LEU A 86 -6.11 -1.22 5.47
C LEU A 86 -5.80 -0.38 4.22
N LEU A 87 -5.98 -0.94 3.02
CA LEU A 87 -5.82 -0.22 1.76
C LEU A 87 -6.82 0.93 1.65
N THR A 88 -8.06 0.73 2.11
CA THR A 88 -9.07 1.79 2.18
C THR A 88 -8.63 2.92 3.11
N TYR A 89 -8.12 2.60 4.30
CA TYR A 89 -7.60 3.61 5.20
C TYR A 89 -6.40 4.36 4.57
N LEU A 90 -5.43 3.64 3.99
CA LEU A 90 -4.25 4.24 3.35
C LEU A 90 -4.59 5.17 2.19
N ALA A 91 -5.60 4.84 1.38
CA ALA A 91 -6.01 5.67 0.25
C ALA A 91 -6.63 7.02 0.65
N TRP A 92 -7.18 7.13 1.86
CA TRP A 92 -7.97 8.29 2.32
C TRP A 92 -7.45 8.97 3.57
N SER A 93 -6.39 8.41 4.14
CA SER A 93 -5.78 8.95 5.34
C SER A 93 -5.13 10.29 5.04
N SER A 94 -5.45 11.28 5.86
CA SER A 94 -4.75 12.57 5.88
C SER A 94 -3.48 12.52 6.75
N ASP A 95 -3.13 11.36 7.31
CA ASP A 95 -2.07 11.24 8.31
C ASP A 95 -0.70 11.64 7.76
N ALA A 96 -0.42 11.36 6.48
CA ALA A 96 0.83 11.80 5.84
C ALA A 96 0.99 13.33 5.88
N PHE A 97 -0.10 14.08 5.67
CA PHE A 97 -0.10 15.54 5.67
C PHE A 97 -0.09 16.13 7.10
N LEU A 98 -0.49 15.35 8.10
CA LEU A 98 -0.50 15.74 9.51
C LEU A 98 0.79 15.33 10.25
N GLY A 99 1.89 15.10 9.51
CA GLY A 99 3.19 14.76 10.08
C GLY A 99 3.36 13.30 10.50
N ARG A 100 2.41 12.42 10.19
CA ARG A 100 2.43 10.97 10.52
C ARG A 100 2.86 10.12 9.31
N ALA A 101 3.81 10.62 8.52
CA ALA A 101 4.33 9.94 7.32
C ALA A 101 5.02 8.60 7.64
N ASP A 102 5.61 8.49 8.83
CA ASP A 102 6.24 7.28 9.35
C ASP A 102 5.18 6.18 9.62
N LEU A 103 4.03 6.55 10.19
CA LEU A 103 2.91 5.64 10.41
C LEU A 103 2.35 5.14 9.08
N VAL A 104 2.10 6.03 8.13
CA VAL A 104 1.64 5.64 6.78
C VAL A 104 2.62 4.67 6.13
N SER A 105 3.93 4.92 6.29
CA SER A 105 4.95 4.05 5.74
C SER A 105 4.91 2.65 6.36
N ARG A 106 4.79 2.56 7.69
CA ARG A 106 4.68 1.27 8.41
C ARG A 106 3.39 0.51 8.06
N LEU A 107 2.27 1.22 7.94
CA LEU A 107 0.99 0.64 7.55
C LEU A 107 1.03 0.13 6.11
N MET A 108 1.75 0.81 5.21
CA MET A 108 1.97 0.31 3.85
C MET A 108 2.79 -0.97 3.86
N MET A 109 3.90 -1.05 4.61
CA MET A 109 4.67 -2.29 4.74
C MET A 109 3.83 -3.44 5.29
N LEU A 110 2.93 -3.16 6.25
CA LEU A 110 1.98 -4.15 6.76
C LEU A 110 1.00 -4.62 5.67
N ALA A 111 0.47 -3.70 4.85
CA ALA A 111 -0.37 -4.10 3.71
C ALA A 111 0.40 -4.97 2.70
N ILE A 112 1.67 -4.65 2.45
CA ILE A 112 2.55 -5.46 1.60
C ILE A 112 2.72 -6.86 2.21
N SER A 113 3.00 -6.98 3.51
CA SER A 113 3.14 -8.29 4.17
C SER A 113 1.85 -9.11 4.11
N LEU A 114 0.68 -8.49 4.31
CA LEU A 114 -0.61 -9.15 4.18
C LEU A 114 -0.86 -9.71 2.78
N VAL A 115 -0.45 -8.99 1.72
CA VAL A 115 -0.55 -9.49 0.33
C VAL A 115 0.30 -10.76 0.14
N TYR A 116 1.51 -10.79 0.72
CA TYR A 116 2.39 -11.96 0.66
C TYR A 116 1.85 -13.14 1.47
N ASP A 117 1.34 -12.90 2.68
CA ASP A 117 0.75 -13.94 3.55
C ASP A 117 -0.47 -14.59 2.91
N LEU A 118 -1.31 -13.77 2.27
CA LEU A 118 -2.49 -14.21 1.52
C LEU A 118 -2.11 -14.94 0.22
N ARG A 119 -0.82 -14.96 -0.14
CA ARG A 119 -0.27 -15.57 -1.36
C ARG A 119 -1.00 -15.13 -2.63
N LEU A 120 -1.44 -13.87 -2.67
CA LEU A 120 -2.19 -13.34 -3.82
C LEU A 120 -1.36 -13.33 -5.12
N PHE A 121 -0.05 -13.50 -5.01
CA PHE A 121 0.90 -13.62 -6.13
C PHE A 121 1.11 -15.04 -6.66
N LYS A 122 0.47 -16.07 -6.09
CA LYS A 122 0.71 -17.46 -6.49
C LYS A 122 -0.48 -17.99 -7.27
N SER A 123 -0.31 -18.15 -8.58
CA SER A 123 -1.07 -19.17 -9.33
C SER A 123 -0.62 -20.51 -8.75
N SER A 124 -1.48 -21.18 -7.98
CA SER A 124 -1.15 -22.43 -7.31
C SER A 124 -0.78 -23.52 -8.33
N SER A 125 0.51 -23.68 -8.61
CA SER A 125 1.01 -24.97 -9.10
C SER A 125 0.96 -25.94 -7.93
N ILE A 126 0.15 -26.98 -8.08
CA ILE A 126 -0.18 -28.02 -7.10
C ILE A 126 1.07 -28.55 -6.34
N ASP A 127 2.21 -28.68 -7.02
CA ASP A 127 3.47 -29.18 -6.42
C ASP A 127 4.01 -28.33 -5.25
N VAL A 128 3.83 -27.01 -5.27
CA VAL A 128 4.33 -26.14 -4.21
C VAL A 128 3.36 -26.06 -3.03
N GLU A 129 2.15 -26.61 -3.16
CA GLU A 129 1.22 -26.77 -2.05
C GLU A 129 1.53 -28.05 -1.27
N VAL A 130 1.80 -29.14 -1.98
CA VAL A 130 2.24 -30.43 -1.39
C VAL A 130 3.58 -30.30 -0.66
N MET A 131 4.54 -29.56 -1.23
CA MET A 131 5.82 -29.35 -0.55
C MET A 131 5.68 -28.51 0.74
N MET A 132 4.69 -27.61 0.80
CA MET A 132 4.49 -26.71 1.93
C MET A 132 3.74 -27.39 3.09
N SER A 133 2.80 -28.29 2.80
CA SER A 133 2.14 -29.10 3.84
C SER A 133 3.15 -29.96 4.59
N MET A 134 4.18 -30.45 3.89
CA MET A 134 5.25 -31.26 4.48
C MET A 134 6.23 -30.44 5.34
N THR A 135 6.60 -29.21 4.95
CA THR A 135 7.63 -28.43 5.66
C THR A 135 7.13 -27.58 6.82
N GLN A 136 5.85 -27.19 6.84
CA GLN A 136 5.31 -26.25 7.83
C GLN A 136 4.60 -26.94 9.01
N GLY A 137 4.47 -28.27 9.02
CA GLY A 137 3.85 -28.99 10.14
C GLY A 137 2.36 -28.69 10.33
N TRP A 138 1.65 -28.34 9.25
CA TRP A 138 0.19 -28.16 9.28
C TRP A 138 -0.47 -29.53 9.16
N ALA A 139 -0.42 -30.30 10.25
CA ALA A 139 -1.34 -31.39 10.44
C ALA A 139 -2.73 -30.78 10.71
N GLU A 140 -3.63 -30.99 9.76
CA GLU A 140 -5.06 -31.13 10.06
C GLU A 140 -5.77 -29.88 10.59
N GLU A 141 -5.87 -28.83 9.77
CA GLU A 141 -7.06 -27.97 9.80
C GLU A 141 -7.33 -27.38 8.41
N SER A 142 -8.19 -28.11 7.69
CA SER A 142 -8.86 -27.78 6.43
C SER A 142 -7.95 -27.61 5.19
N PRO A 143 -8.07 -28.48 4.16
CA PRO A 143 -7.58 -28.10 2.84
C PRO A 143 -8.33 -26.82 2.47
N ARG A 144 -7.62 -25.71 2.24
CA ARG A 144 -8.25 -24.49 1.76
C ARG A 144 -8.99 -24.89 0.49
N ASN A 145 -10.33 -24.91 0.57
CA ASN A 145 -11.20 -25.28 -0.54
C ASN A 145 -10.98 -24.27 -1.66
N LEU A 146 -9.99 -24.54 -2.53
CA LEU A 146 -9.84 -23.87 -3.82
C LEU A 146 -11.11 -24.10 -4.68
N ASP A 147 -11.87 -25.14 -4.36
CA ASP A 147 -13.17 -25.47 -4.98
C ASP A 147 -14.34 -24.57 -4.53
N ASP A 148 -14.14 -23.71 -3.51
CA ASP A 148 -15.18 -22.82 -2.95
C ASP A 148 -14.86 -21.33 -3.17
N GLU A 149 -13.78 -21.02 -3.91
CA GLU A 149 -13.47 -19.64 -4.33
C GLU A 149 -14.47 -19.18 -5.39
N THR A 150 -15.51 -18.48 -4.93
CA THR A 150 -16.44 -17.80 -5.83
C THR A 150 -15.66 -16.90 -6.81
N PRO A 151 -16.07 -16.80 -8.09
CA PRO A 151 -15.41 -15.92 -9.07
C PRO A 151 -15.26 -14.47 -8.57
N TYR A 152 -16.18 -14.04 -7.69
CA TYR A 152 -16.15 -12.74 -7.03
C TYR A 152 -14.95 -12.56 -6.07
N GLY A 153 -14.62 -13.60 -5.29
CA GLY A 153 -13.48 -13.57 -4.35
C GLY A 153 -12.13 -13.46 -5.07
N ILE A 154 -11.99 -14.12 -6.21
CA ILE A 154 -10.78 -14.05 -7.05
C ILE A 154 -10.57 -12.62 -7.56
N LEU A 155 -11.60 -12.01 -8.16
CA LEU A 155 -11.54 -10.65 -8.68
C LEU A 155 -11.22 -9.63 -7.59
N GLU A 156 -11.76 -9.82 -6.40
CA GLU A 156 -11.47 -8.97 -5.25
C GLU A 156 -10.00 -9.04 -4.81
N ARG A 157 -9.45 -10.25 -4.73
CA ARG A 157 -8.02 -10.44 -4.44
C ARG A 157 -7.14 -9.76 -5.48
N GLN A 158 -7.48 -9.90 -6.76
CA GLN A 158 -6.78 -9.23 -7.86
C GLN A 158 -6.84 -7.70 -7.72
N ARG A 159 -8.02 -7.14 -7.41
CA ARG A 159 -8.18 -5.70 -7.15
C ARG A 159 -7.33 -5.25 -5.96
N ALA A 160 -7.28 -6.04 -4.89
CA ALA A 160 -6.49 -5.73 -3.69
C ALA A 160 -4.98 -5.68 -3.99
N VAL A 161 -4.47 -6.62 -4.79
CA VAL A 161 -3.05 -6.62 -5.22
C VAL A 161 -2.73 -5.37 -6.03
N LEU A 162 -3.55 -5.04 -7.03
CA LEU A 162 -3.34 -3.87 -7.87
C LEU A 162 -3.48 -2.55 -7.10
N ALA A 163 -4.40 -2.49 -6.13
CA ALA A 163 -4.54 -1.33 -5.25
C ALA A 163 -3.31 -1.17 -4.34
N CYS A 164 -2.77 -2.28 -3.82
CA CYS A 164 -1.53 -2.28 -3.04
C CYS A 164 -0.34 -1.78 -3.87
N PHE A 165 -0.26 -2.17 -5.15
CA PHE A 165 0.73 -1.65 -6.09
C PHE A 165 0.63 -0.12 -6.27
N ILE A 166 -0.57 0.41 -6.54
CA ILE A 166 -0.77 1.87 -6.68
C ILE A 166 -0.39 2.61 -5.41
N LEU A 167 -0.90 2.17 -4.25
CA LEU A 167 -0.69 2.85 -2.98
C LEU A 167 0.77 2.79 -2.54
N SER A 168 1.44 1.65 -2.67
CA SER A 168 2.87 1.55 -2.36
C SER A 168 3.71 2.46 -3.26
N SER A 169 3.35 2.59 -4.54
CA SER A 169 4.00 3.52 -5.47
C SER A 169 3.81 4.97 -5.07
N ASN A 170 2.60 5.36 -4.68
CA ASN A 170 2.32 6.72 -4.21
C ASN A 170 3.10 7.04 -2.93
N VAL A 171 3.13 6.10 -1.98
CA VAL A 171 3.87 6.25 -0.72
C VAL A 171 5.37 6.36 -0.99
N SER A 172 5.91 5.55 -1.90
CA SER A 172 7.32 5.60 -2.31
C SER A 172 7.67 6.95 -2.94
N SER A 173 6.90 7.41 -3.93
CA SER A 173 7.17 8.70 -4.62
C SER A 173 7.01 9.92 -3.71
N HIS A 174 6.02 9.92 -2.80
CA HIS A 174 5.69 11.12 -2.02
C HIS A 174 6.45 11.20 -0.69
N LEU A 175 6.75 10.05 -0.07
CA LEU A 175 7.41 10.03 1.24
C LEU A 175 8.89 9.67 1.13
N GLY A 176 9.31 8.96 0.07
CA GLY A 176 10.71 8.58 -0.15
C GLY A 176 11.29 7.65 0.94
N ARG A 177 10.44 6.99 1.73
CA ARG A 177 10.87 6.18 2.90
C ARG A 177 10.93 4.69 2.63
N GLN A 178 10.32 4.22 1.54
CA GLN A 178 10.27 2.81 1.19
C GLN A 178 10.15 2.65 -0.33
N ASP A 179 10.59 1.50 -0.83
CA ASP A 179 10.41 1.13 -2.23
C ASP A 179 8.98 0.66 -2.46
N ALA A 180 8.43 1.04 -3.61
CA ALA A 180 7.16 0.51 -4.09
C ALA A 180 7.26 -0.99 -4.38
N ILE A 181 6.13 -1.70 -4.32
CA ILE A 181 6.09 -3.08 -4.84
C ILE A 181 6.44 -3.03 -6.32
N ARG A 182 7.36 -3.90 -6.75
CA ARG A 182 7.70 -4.03 -8.17
C ARG A 182 6.55 -4.68 -8.91
N TRP A 183 6.26 -4.17 -10.10
CA TRP A 183 5.31 -4.80 -11.00
C TRP A 183 5.74 -6.24 -11.32
N THR A 184 4.81 -7.19 -11.28
CA THR A 184 5.08 -8.61 -11.53
C THR A 184 4.17 -9.17 -12.63
N PRO A 185 4.55 -10.27 -13.30
CA PRO A 185 3.70 -10.91 -14.32
C PRO A 185 2.31 -11.32 -13.81
N GLN A 186 2.19 -11.61 -12.50
CA GLN A 186 0.90 -11.92 -11.89
C GLN A 186 -0.01 -10.69 -11.78
N MET A 187 0.56 -9.50 -11.65
CA MET A 187 -0.19 -8.25 -11.73
C MET A 187 -0.67 -7.97 -13.16
N ASP A 188 0.12 -8.34 -14.19
CA ASP A 188 -0.34 -8.27 -15.59
C ASP A 188 -1.57 -9.16 -15.82
N GLU A 189 -1.53 -10.39 -15.31
CA GLU A 189 -2.66 -11.30 -15.41
C GLU A 189 -3.88 -10.80 -14.63
N ALA A 190 -3.69 -10.33 -13.39
CA ALA A 190 -4.74 -9.70 -12.60
C ALA A 190 -5.39 -8.51 -13.32
N LEU A 191 -4.57 -7.65 -13.93
CA LEU A 191 -5.05 -6.51 -14.71
C LEU A 191 -5.84 -6.95 -15.94
N ARG A 192 -5.38 -8.00 -16.64
CA ARG A 192 -6.07 -8.57 -17.81
C ARG A 192 -7.44 -9.12 -17.42
N VAL A 193 -7.51 -9.92 -16.36
CA VAL A 193 -8.77 -10.51 -15.88
C VAL A 193 -9.79 -9.43 -15.49
N ILE A 194 -9.36 -8.41 -14.73
CA ILE A 194 -10.24 -7.28 -14.34
C ILE A 194 -10.68 -6.48 -15.57
N THR A 195 -9.81 -6.31 -16.58
CA THR A 195 -10.16 -5.58 -17.80
C THR A 195 -11.20 -6.32 -18.64
N MET A 196 -11.13 -7.65 -18.67
CA MET A 196 -12.09 -8.49 -19.40
C MET A 196 -13.43 -8.59 -18.67
N ASP A 197 -13.43 -8.51 -17.34
CA ASP A 197 -14.64 -8.49 -16.56
C ASP A 197 -15.39 -7.15 -16.67
N ASN A 198 -16.63 -7.19 -17.12
CA ASN A 198 -17.51 -6.03 -17.18
C ASN A 198 -18.54 -5.99 -16.04
N SER A 199 -18.43 -6.86 -15.03
CA SER A 199 -19.39 -6.96 -13.92
C SER A 199 -19.39 -5.74 -12.97
N CYS A 200 -18.32 -4.94 -13.00
CA CYS A 200 -18.12 -3.80 -12.11
C CYS A 200 -17.74 -2.54 -12.90
N PRO A 201 -18.65 -1.58 -13.09
CA PRO A 201 -18.37 -0.37 -13.87
C PRO A 201 -17.19 0.47 -13.36
N THR A 202 -16.91 0.42 -12.04
CA THR A 202 -15.81 1.17 -11.43
C THR A 202 -14.43 0.59 -11.80
N ASP A 203 -14.37 -0.66 -12.24
CA ASP A 203 -13.11 -1.30 -12.65
C ASP A 203 -12.48 -0.61 -13.86
N LYS A 204 -13.27 -0.02 -14.76
CA LYS A 204 -12.73 0.70 -15.92
C LYS A 204 -11.80 1.83 -15.52
N LEU A 205 -12.21 2.61 -14.52
CA LEU A 205 -11.41 3.73 -14.03
C LEU A 205 -10.23 3.24 -13.21
N PHE A 206 -10.43 2.19 -12.41
CA PHE A 206 -9.34 1.55 -11.67
C PHE A 206 -8.26 0.98 -12.60
N VAL A 207 -8.64 0.27 -13.66
CA VAL A 207 -7.72 -0.24 -14.70
C VAL A 207 -6.91 0.90 -15.32
N ALA A 208 -7.56 2.02 -15.66
CA ALA A 208 -6.86 3.20 -16.18
C ALA A 208 -5.85 3.77 -15.18
N GLN A 209 -6.19 3.81 -13.88
CA GLN A 209 -5.26 4.24 -12.81
C GLN A 209 -4.05 3.31 -12.70
N VAL A 210 -4.26 1.99 -12.73
CA VAL A 210 -3.17 1.00 -12.69
C VAL A 210 -2.23 1.18 -13.88
N GLN A 211 -2.79 1.31 -15.09
CA GLN A 211 -2.03 1.50 -16.32
C GLN A 211 -1.20 2.79 -16.30
N LEU A 212 -1.78 3.90 -15.82
CA LEU A 212 -1.08 5.17 -15.68
C LEU A 212 0.07 5.06 -14.67
N GLN A 213 -0.16 4.40 -13.53
CA GLN A 213 0.87 4.18 -12.52
C GLN A 213 2.01 3.31 -13.03
N LEU A 214 1.68 2.26 -13.80
CA LEU A 214 2.68 1.41 -14.44
C LEU A 214 3.52 2.17 -15.47
N LEU A 215 2.88 3.06 -16.26
CA LEU A 215 3.58 3.93 -17.20
C LEU A 215 4.54 4.89 -16.48
N LYS A 216 4.08 5.50 -15.39
CA LYS A 216 4.90 6.38 -14.54
C LYS A 216 6.15 5.64 -14.04
N GLN A 217 5.98 4.46 -13.45
CA GLN A 217 7.11 3.66 -12.95
C GLN A 217 8.08 3.25 -14.05
N LYS A 218 7.58 2.89 -15.25
CA LYS A 218 8.44 2.57 -16.42
C LYS A 218 9.22 3.77 -16.92
N ALA A 219 8.66 4.98 -16.82
CA ALA A 219 9.35 6.22 -17.18
C ALA A 219 10.45 6.54 -16.15
N GLU A 220 10.18 6.38 -14.86
CA GLU A 220 11.14 6.59 -13.77
C GLU A 220 12.28 5.55 -13.78
N SER A 221 11.98 4.29 -14.15
CA SER A 221 12.98 3.23 -14.24
C SER A 221 13.89 3.32 -15.47
N ARG A 222 13.67 4.29 -16.37
CA ARG A 222 14.61 4.64 -17.43
C ARG A 222 15.51 5.74 -16.88
N PRO A 223 16.64 5.43 -16.21
CA PRO A 223 17.66 6.43 -16.04
C PRO A 223 18.06 6.86 -17.44
N ASP A 224 17.94 8.15 -17.72
CA ASP A 224 18.52 8.73 -18.90
C ASP A 224 20.00 8.30 -18.91
N ARG A 225 20.33 7.43 -19.87
CA ARG A 225 21.58 6.63 -19.89
C ARG A 225 22.82 7.54 -19.91
N GLN A 226 22.63 8.81 -20.21
CA GLN A 226 23.64 9.86 -20.19
C GLN A 226 23.95 10.35 -18.77
N VAL A 227 22.98 10.52 -17.88
CA VAL A 227 23.16 11.24 -16.60
C VAL A 227 23.92 10.40 -15.56
N VAL A 228 23.63 9.09 -15.50
CA VAL A 228 24.34 8.16 -14.59
C VAL A 228 25.78 7.90 -15.07
N THR A 229 26.00 7.89 -16.38
CA THR A 229 27.35 7.77 -16.97
C THR A 229 28.17 9.03 -16.73
N LEU A 230 27.56 10.21 -16.88
CA LEU A 230 28.21 11.50 -16.59
C LEU A 230 28.53 11.64 -15.09
N ALA A 231 27.63 11.21 -14.20
CA ALA A 231 27.87 11.26 -12.76
C ALA A 231 29.01 10.31 -12.31
N LYS A 232 29.11 9.12 -12.91
CA LYS A 232 30.24 8.20 -12.65
C LYS A 232 31.56 8.77 -13.16
N ASN A 233 31.58 9.32 -14.38
CA ASN A 233 32.77 9.93 -14.96
C ASN A 233 33.24 11.19 -14.20
N LEU A 234 32.33 11.91 -13.54
CA LEU A 234 32.66 13.08 -12.70
C LEU A 234 33.28 12.69 -11.35
N VAL A 235 32.87 11.56 -10.76
CA VAL A 235 33.45 11.03 -9.51
C VAL A 235 34.89 10.55 -9.74
N ASP A 236 35.18 9.99 -10.91
CA ASP A 236 36.52 9.52 -11.28
C ASP A 236 37.50 10.67 -11.65
N TYR A 237 37.01 11.91 -11.82
CA TYR A 237 37.84 13.05 -12.23
C TYR A 237 38.29 13.95 -11.06
N ILE A 238 38.01 13.60 -9.80
CA ILE A 238 38.51 14.39 -8.67
C ILE A 238 40.01 14.10 -8.48
N PRO A 239 40.93 15.03 -8.75
CA PRO A 239 42.35 14.77 -8.59
C PRO A 239 42.66 14.69 -7.09
N HIS A 240 43.20 13.58 -6.63
CA HIS A 240 43.83 13.49 -5.31
C HIS A 240 45.00 14.46 -5.27
N LYS A 241 44.79 15.65 -4.69
CA LYS A 241 45.84 16.62 -4.44
C LYS A 241 46.74 16.09 -3.32
N SER A 242 47.82 15.40 -3.68
CA SER A 242 48.92 15.05 -2.79
C SER A 242 49.61 16.33 -2.32
N ALA A 243 49.38 16.68 -1.06
CA ALA A 243 50.10 17.75 -0.39
C ALA A 243 51.41 17.17 0.19
N ASP A 244 52.48 17.25 -0.58
CA ASP A 244 53.84 17.22 -0.03
C ASP A 244 54.37 18.65 -0.01
N ALA A 245 54.48 19.21 1.20
CA ALA A 245 55.26 20.41 1.48
C ALA A 245 55.80 20.34 2.91
N SER A 246 57.00 19.80 3.05
CA SER A 246 58.00 20.16 4.08
C SER A 246 59.33 20.27 3.32
N PRO A 247 60.24 21.20 3.66
CA PRO A 247 60.82 21.29 5.00
C PRO A 247 61.11 22.73 5.50
N GLY A 248 61.27 22.90 6.81
CA GLY A 248 61.69 24.17 7.41
C GLY A 248 61.92 24.08 8.91
N GLU A 249 63.10 23.57 9.28
CA GLU A 249 63.89 23.83 10.49
C GLU A 249 63.20 24.40 11.75
N THR A 250 63.30 23.64 12.84
CA THR A 250 63.59 24.21 14.17
C THR A 250 64.88 23.58 14.67
N PRO A 251 65.76 24.35 15.34
CA PRO A 251 66.04 23.95 16.72
C PRO A 251 66.35 25.10 17.70
N ARG A 252 65.79 24.94 18.91
CA ARG A 252 66.46 24.97 20.24
C ARG A 252 66.67 26.28 21.05
N VAL A 253 66.18 26.15 22.30
CA VAL A 253 66.60 26.63 23.65
C VAL A 253 66.25 28.03 24.16
N HIS A 254 65.49 28.06 25.27
CA HIS A 254 65.66 28.78 26.57
C HIS A 254 64.24 28.80 27.21
N LEU A 255 63.91 28.30 28.40
CA LEU A 255 64.60 27.82 29.60
C LEU A 255 64.07 26.44 30.03
#